data_AF-A0A935P0F8-F1
#
_entry.id   AF-A0A935P0F8-F1
#
_cell.length_a   1.000
_cell.length_b   1.000
_cell.length_c   1.000
_cell.angle_alpha   90.00
_cell.angle_beta   90.00
_cell.angle_gamma   90.00
#
_symmetry.space_group_name_H-M   'P 1'
#
loop_
_entity.id
_entity.type
_entity.pdbx_description
1 polymer ?
#
loop_
_entity_poly.entity_id
_entity_poly.type
_entity_poly.pdbx_seq_one_letter_code
_entity_poly.pdbx_strand_id
1 'polypeptide(L)' 'MKRICREAEVPEVTAHGQRGLHSSLAVEAGVTAKAVADALGHESFTTTARSYANPSAVGQAVQARTLQVLEGGKGRSNAA' A
#
# COMPACT_ATOMS: atom_id res chain seq x y z
N MET A 1 -15.09 5.33 -12.81
CA MET A 1 -13.62 5.25 -12.70
C MET A 1 -12.90 5.40 -14.03
N LYS A 2 -13.27 4.66 -15.10
CA LYS A 2 -12.68 4.81 -16.44
C LYS A 2 -12.66 6.25 -16.98
N ARG A 3 -13.76 7.00 -16.81
CA ARG A 3 -13.82 8.44 -17.17
C ARG A 3 -12.73 9.25 -16.46
N ILE A 4 -12.59 9.09 -15.15
CA ILE A 4 -11.58 9.78 -14.34
C ILE A 4 -10.17 9.37 -14.76
N CYS A 5 -9.93 8.09 -15.06
CA CYS A 5 -8.62 7.64 -15.54
C CYS A 5 -8.24 8.29 -16.88
N ARG A 6 -9.20 8.42 -17.80
CA ARG A 6 -9.00 9.12 -19.07
C ARG A 6 -8.73 10.61 -18.88
N GLU A 7 -9.51 11.27 -18.01
CA GLU A 7 -9.31 12.68 -17.67
C GLU A 7 -7.95 12.93 -16.99
N ALA A 8 -7.45 11.96 -16.23
CA ALA A 8 -6.16 12.03 -15.55
C ALA A 8 -4.98 11.47 -16.38
N GLU A 9 -5.22 11.03 -17.62
CA GLU A 9 -4.20 10.43 -18.51
C GLU A 9 -3.43 9.25 -17.90
N VAL A 10 -4.09 8.46 -17.04
CA VAL A 10 -3.53 7.25 -16.43
C VAL A 10 -4.14 5.98 -17.06
N PRO A 11 -3.46 4.82 -16.96
CA PRO A 11 -4.04 3.56 -17.40
C PRO A 11 -5.43 3.31 -16.81
N GLU A 12 -6.37 2.89 -17.65
CA GLU A 12 -7.73 2.62 -17.18
C GLU A 12 -7.73 1.43 -16.21
N VAL A 13 -8.22 1.68 -15.00
CA VAL A 13 -8.33 0.67 -13.95
C VAL A 13 -9.75 0.59 -13.40
N THR A 14 -10.08 -0.56 -12.82
CA THR A 14 -11.35 -0.75 -12.11
C THR A 14 -11.29 -0.10 -10.73
N ALA A 15 -12.45 0.24 -10.16
CA ALA A 15 -12.52 0.72 -8.78
C ALA A 15 -11.94 -0.30 -7.78
N HIS A 16 -12.14 -1.59 -8.07
CA HIS A 16 -11.56 -2.67 -7.25
C HIS A 16 -10.03 -2.70 -7.34
N GLY A 17 -9.46 -2.55 -8.55
CA GLY A 17 -8.01 -2.48 -8.74
C GLY A 17 -7.37 -1.29 -8.01
N GLN A 18 -8.01 -0.13 -8.02
CA GLN A 18 -7.55 1.03 -7.25
C GLN A 18 -7.56 0.78 -5.74
N ARG A 19 -8.57 0.06 -5.25
CA ARG A 19 -8.68 -0.32 -3.84
C ARG A 19 -7.54 -1.27 -3.41
N GLY A 20 -7.15 -2.20 -4.28
CA GLY A 20 -5.97 -3.06 -4.08
C GLY A 20 -4.65 -2.28 -4.11
N LEU A 21 -4.49 -1.37 -5.07
CA LEU A 21 -3.32 -0.50 -5.15
C LEU A 21 -3.17 0.37 -3.88
N HIS A 22 -4.26 0.97 -3.40
CA HIS A 22 -4.26 1.73 -2.15
C HIS A 22 -3.75 0.89 -0.96
N SER A 23 -4.26 -0.33 -0.81
CA SER A 23 -3.81 -1.24 0.25
C SER A 23 -2.32 -1.56 0.15
N SER A 24 -1.83 -1.82 -1.06
CA SER A 24 -0.42 -2.20 -1.28
C SER A 24 0.51 -1.03 -0.96
N LEU A 25 0.21 0.17 -1.46
CA LEU A 25 0.97 1.39 -1.19
C LEU A 25 0.96 1.76 0.30
N ALA A 26 -0.18 1.60 0.98
CA ALA A 26 -0.27 1.89 2.42
C ALA A 26 0.65 0.97 3.25
N VAL A 27 0.68 -0.33 2.91
CA VAL A 27 1.58 -1.29 3.56
C VAL A 27 3.05 -0.97 3.27
N GLU A 28 3.38 -0.64 2.02
CA GLU A 28 4.73 -0.22 1.61
C GLU A 28 5.18 1.03 2.36
N ALA A 29 4.30 2.02 2.53
CA ALA A 29 4.54 3.22 3.31
C ALA A 29 4.68 2.97 4.83
N GLY A 30 4.44 1.74 5.30
CA GLY A 30 4.56 1.35 6.71
C GLY A 30 3.33 1.72 7.55
N VAL A 31 2.17 1.95 6.92
CA VAL A 31 0.90 2.12 7.64
C VAL A 31 0.57 0.84 8.41
N THR A 32 0.02 0.99 9.61
CA THR A 32 -0.33 -0.16 10.45
C THR A 32 -1.41 -1.02 9.78
N ALA A 33 -1.30 -2.33 9.95
CA ALA A 33 -2.24 -3.32 9.43
C ALA A 33 -3.71 -3.00 9.79
N LYS A 34 -3.96 -2.56 11.02
CA LYS A 34 -5.28 -2.12 11.50
C LYS A 34 -5.80 -0.91 10.70
N ALA A 35 -4.98 0.12 10.52
CA ALA A 35 -5.39 1.33 9.80
C ALA A 35 -5.68 1.05 8.32
N VAL A 36 -4.89 0.17 7.67
CA VAL A 36 -5.18 -0.26 6.29
C VAL A 36 -6.50 -1.03 6.22
N ALA A 37 -6.77 -1.93 7.18
CA ALA A 37 -8.04 -2.66 7.21
C ALA A 37 -9.25 -1.74 7.46
N ASP A 38 -9.14 -0.79 8.38
CA ASP A 38 -10.19 0.17 8.70
C ASP A 38 -10.50 1.07 7.49
N ALA A 39 -9.49 1.55 6.76
CA ALA A 39 -9.66 2.32 5.52
C ALA A 39 -10.40 1.53 4.42
N LEU A 40 -10.32 0.20 4.47
CA LEU A 40 -11.03 -0.72 3.58
C LEU A 40 -12.31 -1.28 4.20
N GLY A 41 -12.75 -0.81 5.38
CA GLY A 41 -13.95 -1.31 6.05
C GLY A 41 -13.91 -2.82 6.32
N HIS A 42 -12.72 -3.39 6.50
CA HIS A 42 -12.55 -4.80 6.88
C HIS A 42 -12.32 -4.91 8.38
N GLU A 43 -12.95 -5.91 9.00
CA GLU A 43 -12.79 -6.20 10.43
C GLU A 43 -11.36 -6.62 10.81
N SER A 44 -10.59 -7.15 9.85
CA SER A 44 -9.21 -7.58 10.09
C SER A 44 -8.30 -7.38 8.88
N PHE A 45 -7.00 -7.28 9.18
CA PHE A 45 -5.97 -7.20 8.15
C PHE A 45 -5.79 -8.53 7.40
N THR A 46 -6.14 -9.67 7.98
CA THR A 46 -6.13 -10.97 7.29
C THR A 46 -7.07 -10.98 6.08
N THR A 47 -8.27 -10.38 6.21
CA THR A 47 -9.20 -10.18 5.07
C THR A 47 -8.61 -9.22 4.03
N THR A 48 -7.92 -8.17 4.48
CA THR A 48 -7.23 -7.21 3.60
C THR A 48 -6.06 -7.85 2.85
N ALA A 49 -5.22 -8.62 3.53
CA ALA A 49 -4.04 -9.25 2.97
C ALA A 49 -4.40 -10.33 1.94
N ARG A 50 -5.51 -11.04 2.14
CA ARG A 50 -5.99 -12.06 1.19
C ARG A 50 -6.52 -11.46 -0.11
N SER A 51 -7.08 -10.25 -0.06
CA SER A 51 -7.84 -9.68 -1.18
C SER A 51 -7.22 -8.44 -1.82
N TYR A 52 -6.33 -7.72 -1.13
CA TYR A 52 -5.91 -6.37 -1.55
C TYR A 52 -4.42 -6.08 -1.43
N ALA A 53 -3.70 -6.70 -0.50
CA ALA A 53 -2.24 -6.68 -0.58
C ALA A 53 -1.83 -7.67 -1.66
N ASN A 54 -1.18 -7.20 -2.73
CA ASN A 54 -0.42 -8.14 -3.55
C ASN A 54 0.50 -8.93 -2.59
N PRO A 55 0.51 -10.27 -2.59
CA PRO A 55 1.37 -11.04 -1.68
C PRO A 55 2.84 -10.59 -1.75
N SER A 56 3.26 -10.10 -2.92
CA SER A 56 4.59 -9.52 -3.10
C SER A 56 4.74 -8.11 -2.51
N ALA A 57 3.69 -7.32 -2.30
CA ALA A 57 3.78 -5.97 -1.73
C ALA A 57 4.27 -6.00 -0.28
N VAL A 58 3.80 -6.97 0.52
CA VAL A 58 4.30 -7.16 1.90
C VAL A 58 5.77 -7.54 1.88
N GLY A 59 6.16 -8.47 1.00
CA GLY A 59 7.55 -8.88 0.81
C GLY A 59 8.44 -7.72 0.35
N GLN A 60 8.01 -6.97 -0.65
CA GLN A 60 8.71 -5.80 -1.20
C GLN A 60 8.87 -4.70 -0.15
N ALA A 61 7.84 -4.41 0.64
CA ALA A 61 7.91 -3.44 1.73
C ALA A 61 8.97 -3.82 2.78
N VAL A 62 9.10 -5.11 3.09
CA VAL A 62 10.15 -5.62 3.99
C VAL A 62 11.52 -5.51 3.34
N GLN A 63 11.68 -5.92 2.08
CA GLN A 63 12.95 -5.83 1.36
C GLN A 63 13.44 -4.38 1.24
N ALA A 64 12.57 -3.44 0.89
CA ALA A 64 12.89 -2.02 0.79
C ALA A 64 13.40 -1.46 2.13
N ARG A 65 12.76 -1.83 3.25
CA ARG A 65 13.24 -1.44 4.59
C ARG A 65 14.59 -2.06 4.94
N THR A 66 14.80 -3.33 4.61
CA THR A 66 16.08 -4.00 4.83
C THR A 66 17.20 -3.32 4.04
N LEU A 67 16.97 -3.00 2.76
CA LEU A 67 17.92 -2.27 1.93
C LEU A 67 18.23 -0.89 2.52
N GLN A 68 17.23 -0.14 2.98
CA GLN A 68 17.44 1.16 3.63
C GLN A 68 18.35 1.08 4.87
N VAL A 69 18.22 0.00 5.67
CA VAL A 69 19.09 -0.23 6.82
C VAL A 69 20.51 -0.56 6.36
N LEU A 70 20.67 -1.41 5.34
CA LEU A 70 21.97 -1.79 4.77
C LEU A 70 22.70 -0.61 4.14
N GLU A 71 21.98 0.34 3.56
CA GLU A 71 22.52 1.57 2.95
C GLU A 71 22.94 2.64 3.97
N GLY A 72 22.85 2.36 5.27
CA GLY A 72 23.33 3.24 6.34
C GLY A 72 22.24 3.96 7.13
N GLY A 73 20.97 3.56 6.97
CA GLY A 73 19.94 3.74 8.00
C GLY A 73 19.73 5.17 8.52
N LYS A 74 19.55 6.17 7.64
CA LYS A 74 18.95 7.45 8.06
C LYS A 74 17.44 7.28 8.18
N GLY A 75 17.02 6.73 9.31
CA GLY A 75 15.63 6.73 9.75
C GLY A 75 15.11 8.17 9.81
N ARG A 76 13.91 8.37 9.26
CA ARG A 76 13.22 9.67 9.16
C ARG A 76 13.28 10.43 10.48
N SER A 77 14.06 11.49 10.53
CA SER A 77 13.90 12.55 11.52
C SER A 77 12.50 13.14 11.34
N ASN A 78 11.71 13.06 12.40
CA ASN A 78 10.36 13.62 12.52
C ASN A 78 10.37 15.09 12.06
N ALA A 79 9.71 15.41 10.95
CA ALA A 79 9.40 16.79 10.57
C ALA A 79 7.97 17.07 11.04
N ALA A 80 7.89 18.01 11.99
CA ALA A 80 6.67 18.56 12.57
C ALA A 80 5.75 19.21 11.52
#